data_AF-A0A9P1IXM9-F1
#
_entry.id   AF-A0A9P1IXM9-F1
#
_cell.length_a   1.000
_cell.length_b   1.000
_cell.length_c   1.000
_cell.angle_alpha   90.00
_cell.angle_beta   90.00
_cell.angle_gamma   90.00
#
_symmetry.space_group_name_H-M   'P 1'
#
loop_
_entity.id
_entity.type
_entity.pdbx_description
1 polymer ?
#
loop_
_entity_poly.entity_id
_entity_poly.type
_entity_poly.pdbx_seq_one_letter_code
_entity_poly.pdbx_strand_id
1 'polypeptide(L)'
;MSKKEHLQGIRAIAIISVLAFHFFPDYFPNGFLGVDHVFARIWQFLAGFLVYIWKQDKNNNESEDEETQGIFSIVENKDTEVEANYENTQIWLLLITILMLFVGFEYPEKIVRIGMTLITALLILISENNNILSNKFMIYIGNISYSLYLIHWPIYCYSKFFNLNKFPFLILSIFLGILIYETFEKWYTTKIERKSQIILSTILFIFCVLAIWREDFRETYMNFTGQFDTIKNNALFGPVNSTNMTLDEIIKINRMYALKDEELLNYKECEYKTKELVPFGLCNVKNLSSTAPFKILIIGNSYAANLAPLIFKSCSKKSNLIWSASHPGCDYLCREYTWHQSCKTTLENPYETIEKMKFDYIFLISQCGGFCVNDEKSDKVDTVLNFAISQIAKIKDFVKHKIYIQTSVTVPSHMNYLDILLANHTSFDEIDKFFSTHLREPRKIGDLRNEKIAKFCGSKCEYFDPYANFQRNPYAPEIFRFFDDNGLAYVHSGGHFTPNAWSKIQPIFDEICDKI
;
A
#
# COMPACT_ATOMS: atom_id res chain seq x y z
N MET A 1 -30.31 6.91 39.60
CA MET A 1 -29.20 6.50 38.72
C MET A 1 -29.59 6.90 37.30
N SER A 2 -28.78 7.68 36.57
CA SER A 2 -29.15 8.11 35.22
C SER A 2 -29.14 6.90 34.28
N LYS A 3 -30.19 6.69 33.47
CA LYS A 3 -30.34 5.63 32.44
C LYS A 3 -29.20 5.54 31.41
N LYS A 4 -28.16 6.38 31.52
CA LYS A 4 -26.98 6.45 30.64
C LYS A 4 -25.68 5.94 31.29
N GLU A 5 -25.66 5.67 32.60
CA GLU A 5 -24.43 5.32 33.33
C GLU A 5 -23.89 3.94 32.96
N HIS A 6 -24.77 2.92 32.89
CA HIS A 6 -24.39 1.55 32.47
C HIS A 6 -23.80 1.51 31.04
N LEU A 7 -24.28 2.37 30.14
CA LEU A 7 -23.76 2.50 28.78
C LEU A 7 -22.31 3.00 28.78
N GLN A 8 -21.94 3.89 29.71
CA GLN A 8 -20.55 4.30 29.89
C GLN A 8 -19.69 3.13 30.37
N GLY A 9 -20.21 2.28 31.26
CA GLY A 9 -19.52 1.05 31.66
C GLY A 9 -19.24 0.11 30.49
N ILE A 10 -20.20 -0.08 29.58
CA ILE A 10 -19.99 -0.89 28.37
C ILE A 10 -18.92 -0.25 27.46
N ARG A 11 -18.97 1.07 27.27
CA ARG A 11 -17.95 1.82 26.51
C ARG A 11 -16.55 1.70 27.13
N ALA A 12 -16.46 1.64 28.46
CA ALA A 12 -15.20 1.46 29.17
C ALA A 12 -14.56 0.10 28.85
N ILE A 13 -15.35 -0.97 28.88
CA ILE A 13 -14.88 -2.32 28.52
C ILE A 13 -14.37 -2.33 27.07
N ALA A 14 -15.10 -1.70 26.16
CA ALA A 14 -14.71 -1.64 24.75
C ALA A 14 -13.35 -0.92 24.56
N ILE A 15 -13.15 0.26 25.15
CA ILE A 15 -11.90 1.00 24.96
C ILE A 15 -10.70 0.33 25.65
N ILE A 16 -10.91 -0.29 26.81
CA ILE A 16 -9.87 -1.07 27.49
C ILE A 16 -9.44 -2.24 26.60
N SER A 17 -10.40 -2.96 26.00
CA SER A 17 -10.12 -4.08 25.10
C SER A 17 -9.33 -3.64 23.86
N VAL A 18 -9.67 -2.47 23.29
CA VAL A 18 -8.95 -1.88 22.15
C VAL A 18 -7.51 -1.54 22.52
N LEU A 19 -7.27 -0.93 23.69
CA LEU A 19 -5.91 -0.60 24.13
C LEU A 19 -5.10 -1.84 24.46
N ALA A 20 -5.70 -2.81 25.15
CA ALA A 20 -5.09 -4.09 25.46
C ALA A 20 -4.60 -4.78 24.17
N PHE A 21 -5.46 -4.84 23.16
CA PHE A 21 -5.15 -5.38 21.85
C PHE A 21 -3.94 -4.70 21.18
N HIS A 22 -3.96 -3.38 21.05
CA HIS A 22 -2.92 -2.66 20.31
C HIS A 22 -1.57 -2.68 21.04
N PHE A 23 -1.59 -2.47 22.35
CA PHE A 23 -0.35 -2.31 23.13
C PHE A 23 0.21 -3.64 23.65
N PHE A 24 -0.60 -4.70 23.71
CA PHE A 24 -0.20 -6.03 24.20
C PHE A 24 -0.66 -7.19 23.29
N PRO A 25 -0.30 -7.17 21.99
CA PRO A 25 -0.82 -8.14 21.01
C PRO A 25 -0.46 -9.60 21.32
N ASP A 26 0.66 -9.85 21.99
CA ASP A 26 1.10 -11.20 22.38
C ASP A 26 0.16 -11.86 23.41
N TYR A 27 -0.58 -11.05 24.18
CA TYR A 27 -1.54 -11.50 25.17
C TYR A 27 -2.98 -11.47 24.64
N PHE A 28 -3.25 -10.68 23.60
CA PHE A 28 -4.58 -10.42 23.05
C PHE A 28 -4.56 -10.52 21.51
N PRO A 29 -4.52 -11.72 20.92
CA PRO A 29 -4.36 -11.88 19.47
C PRO A 29 -5.63 -11.54 18.64
N ASN A 30 -6.82 -11.57 19.25
CA ASN A 30 -8.11 -11.55 18.55
C ASN A 30 -8.76 -10.17 18.29
N GLY A 31 -8.08 -9.04 18.54
CA GLY A 31 -8.73 -7.72 18.48
C GLY A 31 -8.99 -7.13 17.08
N PHE A 32 -8.56 -7.79 16.00
CA PHE A 32 -8.82 -7.33 14.61
C PHE A 32 -10.18 -7.73 14.05
N LEU A 33 -10.91 -8.66 14.68
CA LEU A 33 -12.10 -9.34 14.09
C LEU A 33 -13.31 -8.41 13.76
N GLY A 34 -13.22 -7.12 14.06
CA GLY A 34 -14.31 -6.14 13.94
C GLY A 34 -14.10 -4.95 13.00
N VAL A 35 -12.95 -4.78 12.33
CA VAL A 35 -12.60 -3.51 11.66
C VAL A 35 -12.17 -3.68 10.20
N ASP A 36 -13.11 -4.01 9.30
CA ASP A 36 -12.76 -4.19 7.87
C ASP A 36 -13.52 -3.30 6.89
N HIS A 37 -14.70 -2.75 7.25
CA HIS A 37 -15.44 -1.92 6.31
C HIS A 37 -16.53 -1.04 6.94
N VAL A 38 -16.85 0.11 6.32
CA VAL A 38 -17.97 0.99 6.74
C VAL A 38 -19.32 0.30 6.58
N PHE A 39 -19.58 -0.35 5.43
CA PHE A 39 -20.81 -1.11 5.20
C PHE A 39 -21.03 -2.26 6.20
N ALA A 40 -19.94 -2.85 6.71
CA ALA A 40 -20.01 -3.89 7.74
C ALA A 40 -20.46 -3.36 9.12
N ARG A 41 -20.52 -2.03 9.32
CA ARG A 41 -20.93 -1.40 10.59
C ARG A 41 -22.37 -0.89 10.61
N ILE A 42 -22.99 -0.70 9.44
CA ILE A 42 -24.35 -0.13 9.33
C ILE A 42 -25.37 -0.93 10.14
N TRP A 43 -25.33 -2.26 10.05
CA TRP A 43 -26.25 -3.13 10.77
C TRP A 43 -25.98 -3.17 12.29
N GLN A 44 -24.74 -2.94 12.73
CA GLN A 44 -24.39 -2.83 14.15
C GLN A 44 -24.96 -1.54 14.76
N PHE A 45 -24.88 -0.43 14.03
CA PHE A 45 -25.55 0.82 14.39
C PHE A 45 -27.07 0.67 14.40
N LEU A 46 -27.63 -0.03 13.40
CA LEU A 46 -29.06 -0.30 13.33
C LEU A 46 -29.53 -1.14 14.53
N ALA A 47 -28.79 -2.18 14.92
CA ALA A 47 -29.12 -3.00 16.09
C ALA A 47 -29.17 -2.15 17.37
N GLY A 48 -28.18 -1.28 17.60
CA GLY A 48 -28.19 -0.35 18.73
C GLY A 48 -29.35 0.65 18.68
N PHE A 49 -29.70 1.15 17.49
CA PHE A 49 -30.84 2.06 17.29
C PHE A 49 -32.19 1.39 17.55
N LEU A 50 -32.36 0.14 17.10
CA LEU A 50 -33.57 -0.65 17.38
C LEU A 50 -33.74 -0.94 18.87
N VAL A 51 -32.66 -1.29 19.56
CA VAL A 51 -32.65 -1.46 21.02
C VAL A 51 -33.05 -0.16 21.72
N TYR A 52 -32.54 0.98 21.26
CA TYR A 52 -32.89 2.28 21.81
C TYR A 52 -34.39 2.60 21.64
N ILE A 53 -34.95 2.39 20.44
CA ILE A 53 -36.38 2.62 20.17
C ILE A 53 -37.24 1.71 21.04
N TRP A 54 -36.95 0.41 21.08
CA TRP A 54 -37.72 -0.55 21.86
C TRP A 54 -37.74 -0.16 23.35
N LYS A 55 -36.60 0.27 23.87
CA LYS A 55 -36.50 0.74 25.25
C LYS A 55 -37.26 2.04 25.50
N GLN A 56 -37.37 2.91 24.51
CA GLN A 56 -38.16 4.14 24.60
C GLN A 56 -39.67 3.84 24.61
N ASP A 57 -40.13 2.93 23.75
CA ASP A 57 -41.56 2.52 23.68
C ASP A 57 -42.03 1.85 24.98
N LYS A 58 -41.19 0.96 25.56
CA LYS A 58 -41.54 0.29 26.84
C LYS A 58 -41.76 1.29 27.98
N ASN A 59 -40.91 2.32 28.08
CA ASN A 59 -41.03 3.33 29.14
C ASN A 59 -42.27 4.21 28.98
N ASN A 60 -42.70 4.48 27.74
CA ASN A 60 -43.91 5.25 27.49
C ASN A 60 -45.17 4.46 27.89
N ASN A 61 -45.17 3.14 27.66
CA ASN A 61 -46.28 2.27 28.06
C ASN A 61 -46.35 2.05 29.59
N GLU A 62 -45.21 1.89 30.27
CA GLU A 62 -45.18 1.75 31.74
C GLU A 62 -45.68 3.03 32.45
N SER A 63 -45.50 4.21 31.88
CA SER A 63 -46.05 5.47 32.42
C SER A 63 -47.56 5.65 32.23
N GLU A 64 -48.20 4.89 31.33
CA GLU A 64 -49.67 4.87 31.19
C GLU A 64 -50.32 3.87 32.17
N ASP A 65 -49.60 2.82 32.56
CA ASP A 65 -50.11 1.77 33.47
C ASP A 65 -50.04 2.14 34.98
N GLU A 66 -49.21 3.13 35.36
CA GLU A 66 -49.07 3.59 36.76
C GLU A 66 -50.31 4.31 37.33
N GLU A 67 -51.25 4.78 36.50
CA GLU A 67 -52.51 5.40 36.99
C GLU A 67 -53.51 4.38 37.59
N THR A 68 -53.23 3.07 37.53
CA THR A 68 -54.17 2.01 37.94
C THR A 68 -53.66 1.14 39.10
N GLN A 69 -52.90 1.70 40.04
CA GLN A 69 -52.32 0.93 41.15
C GLN A 69 -53.20 0.88 42.42
N GLY A 70 -54.06 -0.15 42.50
CA GLY A 70 -54.78 -0.52 43.73
C GLY A 70 -54.76 -2.02 44.07
N ILE A 71 -54.17 -2.89 43.24
CA ILE A 71 -54.32 -4.34 43.37
C ILE A 71 -53.02 -5.09 43.00
N PHE A 72 -51.86 -4.84 43.63
CA PHE A 72 -50.69 -5.71 43.41
C PHE A 72 -49.66 -5.69 44.55
N SER A 73 -50.00 -6.24 45.71
CA SER A 73 -49.01 -6.61 46.75
C SER A 73 -48.52 -8.07 46.64
N ILE A 74 -48.96 -8.82 45.60
CA ILE A 74 -48.54 -10.21 45.33
C ILE A 74 -47.49 -10.28 44.20
N VAL A 75 -47.21 -9.17 43.49
CA VAL A 75 -46.25 -9.13 42.36
C VAL A 75 -44.81 -8.80 42.75
N GLU A 76 -44.56 -8.15 43.90
CA GLU A 76 -43.19 -7.80 44.33
C GLU A 76 -42.23 -9.01 44.49
N ASN A 77 -42.74 -10.21 44.80
CA ASN A 77 -41.92 -11.41 44.91
C ASN A 77 -41.55 -12.05 43.56
N LYS A 78 -42.26 -11.76 42.47
CA LYS A 78 -41.89 -12.23 41.13
C LYS A 78 -40.89 -11.31 40.46
N ASP A 79 -40.96 -10.01 40.74
CA ASP A 79 -40.05 -9.03 40.13
C ASP A 79 -38.63 -9.17 40.67
N THR A 80 -38.45 -9.50 41.95
CA THR A 80 -37.13 -9.72 42.57
C THR A 80 -36.40 -10.97 42.05
N GLU A 81 -37.11 -12.06 41.75
CA GLU A 81 -36.52 -13.29 41.18
C GLU A 81 -36.13 -13.09 39.70
N VAL A 82 -36.93 -12.31 38.96
CA VAL A 82 -36.67 -11.93 37.56
C VAL A 82 -35.47 -10.96 37.46
N GLU A 83 -35.38 -9.97 38.35
CA GLU A 83 -34.23 -9.05 38.44
C GLU A 83 -32.91 -9.77 38.76
N ALA A 84 -32.93 -10.72 39.71
CA ALA A 84 -31.75 -11.53 40.04
C ALA A 84 -31.27 -12.40 38.86
N ASN A 85 -32.18 -12.87 38.02
CA ASN A 85 -31.85 -13.64 36.82
C ASN A 85 -31.20 -12.75 35.73
N TYR A 86 -31.62 -11.49 35.61
CA TYR A 86 -30.97 -10.52 34.72
C TYR A 86 -29.56 -10.15 35.18
N GLU A 87 -29.32 -9.95 36.48
CA GLU A 87 -27.99 -9.65 37.02
C GLU A 87 -27.00 -10.79 36.74
N ASN A 88 -27.40 -12.04 36.99
CA ASN A 88 -26.57 -13.21 36.66
C ASN A 88 -26.30 -13.33 35.15
N THR A 89 -27.31 -13.09 34.32
CA THR A 89 -27.16 -13.11 32.85
C THR A 89 -26.18 -12.04 32.37
N GLN A 90 -26.23 -10.82 32.93
CA GLN A 90 -25.27 -9.75 32.62
C GLN A 90 -23.84 -10.17 32.96
N ILE A 91 -23.61 -10.76 34.14
CA ILE A 91 -22.28 -11.22 34.57
C ILE A 91 -21.74 -12.28 33.59
N TRP A 92 -22.57 -13.25 33.19
CA TRP A 92 -22.16 -14.26 32.21
C TRP A 92 -21.83 -13.65 30.84
N LEU A 93 -22.63 -12.71 30.34
CA LEU A 93 -22.34 -12.02 29.07
C LEU A 93 -21.02 -11.23 29.14
N LEU A 94 -20.76 -10.54 30.25
CA LEU A 94 -19.49 -9.84 30.48
C LEU A 94 -18.31 -10.80 30.55
N LEU A 95 -18.46 -11.92 31.27
CA LEU A 95 -17.42 -12.96 31.37
C LEU A 95 -17.13 -13.61 30.02
N ILE A 96 -18.16 -13.92 29.23
CA ILE A 96 -18.01 -14.44 27.86
C ILE A 96 -17.24 -13.43 26.99
N THR A 97 -17.60 -12.15 27.07
CA THR A 97 -16.93 -11.07 26.33
C THR A 97 -15.46 -10.98 26.70
N ILE A 98 -15.13 -11.03 28.00
CA ILE A 98 -13.76 -10.97 28.50
C ILE A 98 -12.98 -12.23 28.11
N LEU A 99 -13.56 -13.42 28.27
CA LEU A 99 -12.92 -14.69 27.95
C LEU A 99 -12.51 -14.76 26.47
N MET A 100 -13.37 -14.29 25.56
CA MET A 100 -13.08 -14.26 24.13
C MET A 100 -11.83 -13.41 23.77
N LEU A 101 -11.42 -12.45 24.61
CA LEU A 101 -10.20 -11.67 24.41
C LEU A 101 -8.92 -12.46 24.68
N PHE A 102 -8.97 -13.43 25.60
CA PHE A 102 -7.81 -14.18 26.09
C PHE A 102 -7.64 -15.56 25.43
N VAL A 103 -8.66 -16.07 24.74
CA VAL A 103 -8.56 -17.37 24.08
C VAL A 103 -7.67 -17.22 22.85
N GLY A 104 -6.49 -17.87 22.85
CA GLY A 104 -5.52 -17.84 21.75
C GLY A 104 -5.92 -18.61 20.48
N PHE A 105 -7.22 -18.85 20.28
CA PHE A 105 -7.77 -19.46 19.08
C PHE A 105 -8.29 -18.36 18.15
N GLU A 106 -7.91 -18.39 16.88
CA GLU A 106 -8.45 -17.50 15.86
C GLU A 106 -9.89 -17.89 15.53
N TYR A 107 -10.83 -17.04 15.93
CA TYR A 107 -12.24 -17.31 15.67
C TYR A 107 -12.64 -16.88 14.25
N PRO A 108 -13.62 -17.56 13.63
CA PRO A 108 -14.21 -17.08 12.37
C PRO A 108 -14.83 -15.68 12.54
N GLU A 109 -14.28 -14.69 11.85
CA GLU A 109 -14.67 -13.27 11.94
C GLU A 109 -16.17 -13.04 11.86
N LYS A 110 -16.85 -13.70 10.91
CA LYS A 110 -18.30 -13.55 10.68
C LYS A 110 -19.12 -13.95 11.90
N ILE A 111 -18.72 -15.04 12.58
CA ILE A 111 -19.43 -15.58 13.74
C ILE A 111 -19.23 -14.65 14.93
N VAL A 112 -17.99 -14.23 15.20
CA VAL A 112 -17.68 -13.33 16.31
C VAL A 112 -18.37 -11.99 16.13
N ARG A 113 -18.43 -11.45 14.92
CA ARG A 113 -19.06 -10.17 14.64
C ARG A 113 -20.55 -10.18 14.93
N ILE A 114 -21.26 -11.22 14.48
CA ILE A 114 -22.70 -11.42 14.78
C ILE A 114 -22.88 -11.63 16.28
N GLY A 115 -22.11 -12.55 16.87
CA GLY A 115 -22.18 -12.87 18.31
C GLY A 115 -21.97 -11.65 19.20
N MET A 116 -20.89 -10.89 19.00
CA MET A 116 -20.57 -9.72 19.82
C MET A 116 -21.59 -8.59 19.64
N THR A 117 -22.16 -8.42 18.45
CA THR A 117 -23.18 -7.40 18.22
C THR A 117 -24.48 -7.76 18.96
N LEU A 118 -24.89 -9.03 18.92
CA LEU A 118 -26.05 -9.53 19.66
C LEU A 118 -25.82 -9.47 21.17
N ILE A 119 -24.64 -9.88 21.65
CA ILE A 119 -24.25 -9.78 23.07
C ILE A 119 -24.30 -8.33 23.54
N THR A 120 -23.75 -7.39 22.77
CA THR A 120 -23.77 -5.96 23.12
C THR A 120 -25.20 -5.41 23.11
N ALA A 121 -26.02 -5.78 22.13
CA ALA A 121 -27.43 -5.39 22.08
C ALA A 121 -28.22 -5.91 23.29
N LEU A 122 -28.03 -7.18 23.65
CA LEU A 122 -28.63 -7.79 24.83
C LEU A 122 -28.16 -7.10 26.12
N LEU A 123 -26.84 -6.85 26.25
CA LEU A 123 -26.28 -6.12 27.39
C LEU A 123 -26.92 -4.73 27.53
N ILE A 124 -27.09 -3.97 26.45
CA ILE A 124 -27.74 -2.64 26.50
C ILE A 124 -29.21 -2.75 26.95
N LEU A 125 -29.92 -3.80 26.53
CA LEU A 125 -31.31 -4.04 26.94
C LEU A 125 -31.42 -4.34 28.43
N ILE A 126 -30.59 -5.24 28.95
CA ILE A 126 -30.77 -5.79 30.30
C ILE A 126 -29.96 -5.07 31.38
N SER A 127 -28.94 -4.26 31.05
CA SER A 127 -27.97 -3.69 32.02
C SER A 127 -28.48 -2.56 32.92
N GLU A 128 -29.79 -2.34 33.00
CA GLU A 128 -30.34 -1.43 33.99
C GLU A 128 -30.03 -1.95 35.40
N ASN A 129 -29.61 -1.06 36.30
CA ASN A 129 -29.25 -1.38 37.70
C ASN A 129 -27.99 -2.23 37.92
N ASN A 130 -27.08 -2.36 36.94
CA ASN A 130 -25.80 -3.05 37.16
C ASN A 130 -24.77 -2.18 37.92
N ASN A 131 -24.38 -2.62 39.13
CA ASN A 131 -23.41 -1.93 39.99
C ASN A 131 -21.97 -1.91 39.45
N ILE A 132 -21.58 -2.92 38.65
CA ILE A 132 -20.23 -3.03 38.07
C ILE A 132 -20.06 -2.01 36.94
N LEU A 133 -21.03 -1.94 36.03
CA LEU A 133 -21.03 -1.03 34.89
C LEU A 133 -21.33 0.41 35.29
N SER A 134 -22.01 0.62 36.43
CA SER A 134 -22.39 1.95 36.93
C SER A 134 -21.42 2.49 38.01
N ASN A 135 -20.26 1.85 38.22
CA ASN A 135 -19.24 2.42 39.11
C ASN A 135 -18.63 3.69 38.51
N LYS A 136 -18.37 4.70 39.35
CA LYS A 136 -17.74 5.98 38.97
C LYS A 136 -16.49 5.83 38.09
N PHE A 137 -15.65 4.83 38.37
CA PHE A 137 -14.44 4.57 37.58
C PHE A 137 -14.78 4.14 36.14
N MET A 138 -15.67 3.15 36.00
CA MET A 138 -16.12 2.66 34.69
C MET A 138 -16.86 3.74 33.92
N ILE A 139 -17.69 4.54 34.59
CA ILE A 139 -18.35 5.69 33.98
C ILE A 139 -17.32 6.70 33.45
N TYR A 140 -16.28 7.01 34.21
CA TYR A 140 -15.24 7.94 33.77
C TYR A 140 -14.48 7.44 32.54
N ILE A 141 -14.05 6.17 32.55
CA ILE A 141 -13.40 5.56 31.38
C ILE A 141 -14.33 5.57 30.17
N GLY A 142 -15.62 5.28 30.38
CA GLY A 142 -16.63 5.35 29.33
C GLY A 142 -16.79 6.76 28.75
N ASN A 143 -16.78 7.77 29.61
CA ASN A 143 -16.88 9.17 29.21
C ASN A 143 -15.69 9.60 28.32
N ILE A 144 -14.46 9.24 28.69
CA ILE A 144 -13.26 9.57 27.89
C ILE A 144 -13.09 8.70 26.64
N SER A 145 -13.89 7.63 26.50
CA SER A 145 -13.61 6.54 25.56
C SER A 145 -13.53 6.99 24.10
N TYR A 146 -14.28 8.03 23.72
CA TYR A 146 -14.33 8.51 22.35
C TYR A 146 -13.05 9.29 21.99
N SER A 147 -12.69 10.29 22.78
CA SER A 147 -11.41 11.01 22.66
C SER A 147 -10.21 10.06 22.68
N LEU A 148 -10.21 9.08 23.61
CA LEU A 148 -9.14 8.09 23.71
C LEU A 148 -9.07 7.17 22.49
N TYR A 149 -10.22 6.72 21.97
CA TYR A 149 -10.28 5.91 20.75
C TYR A 149 -9.71 6.66 19.53
N LEU A 150 -9.92 7.97 19.41
CA LEU A 150 -9.37 8.73 18.30
C LEU A 150 -7.85 8.90 18.40
N ILE A 151 -7.33 9.26 19.58
CA ILE A 151 -5.93 9.66 19.72
C ILE A 151 -4.96 8.48 19.86
N HIS A 152 -5.40 7.34 20.42
CA HIS A 152 -4.49 6.22 20.65
C HIS A 152 -3.96 5.59 19.35
N TRP A 153 -4.77 5.56 18.28
CA TRP A 153 -4.41 4.92 17.03
C TRP A 153 -3.20 5.56 16.33
N PRO A 154 -3.16 6.89 16.05
CA PRO A 154 -1.98 7.51 15.46
C PRO A 154 -0.74 7.39 16.36
N ILE A 155 -0.91 7.46 17.68
CA ILE A 155 0.19 7.29 18.65
C ILE A 155 0.75 5.86 18.60
N TYR A 156 -0.13 4.86 18.58
CA TYR A 156 0.25 3.46 18.44
C TYR A 156 0.96 3.22 17.11
N CYS A 157 0.38 3.69 15.99
CA CYS A 157 0.98 3.58 14.66
C CYS A 157 2.38 4.20 14.61
N TYR A 158 2.58 5.36 15.22
CA TYR A 158 3.89 5.99 15.35
C TYR A 158 4.88 5.09 16.10
N SER A 159 4.50 4.58 17.28
CA SER A 159 5.37 3.69 18.06
C SER A 159 5.72 2.40 17.31
N LYS A 160 4.77 1.84 16.56
CA LYS A 160 4.95 0.62 15.75
C LYS A 160 5.85 0.88 14.54
N PHE A 161 5.63 1.99 13.84
CA PHE A 161 6.39 2.35 12.64
C PHE A 161 7.89 2.51 12.93
N PHE A 162 8.22 3.11 14.07
CA PHE A 162 9.61 3.30 14.52
C PHE A 162 10.13 2.17 15.42
N ASN A 163 9.37 1.09 15.59
CA ASN A 163 9.71 -0.05 16.45
C ASN A 163 10.13 0.33 17.88
N LEU A 164 9.42 1.28 18.48
CA LEU A 164 9.71 1.82 19.81
C LEU A 164 9.01 1.01 20.91
N ASN A 165 9.49 1.14 22.16
CA ASN A 165 8.79 0.59 23.32
C ASN A 165 7.39 1.23 23.43
N LYS A 166 6.33 0.41 23.40
CA LYS A 166 4.93 0.84 23.32
C LYS A 166 4.37 1.39 24.65
N PHE A 167 4.96 1.05 25.80
CA PHE A 167 4.39 1.38 27.11
C PHE A 167 4.30 2.90 27.39
N PRO A 168 5.33 3.73 27.14
CA PRO A 168 5.21 5.19 27.27
C PRO A 168 4.12 5.79 26.36
N PHE A 169 3.93 5.23 25.17
CA PHE A 169 2.94 5.70 24.21
C PHE A 169 1.50 5.34 24.62
N LEU A 170 1.30 4.26 25.38
CA LEU A 170 0.01 3.96 26.03
C LEU A 170 -0.34 5.04 27.05
N ILE A 171 0.60 5.40 27.92
CA ILE A 171 0.42 6.45 28.92
C ILE A 171 0.12 7.79 28.24
N LEU A 172 0.89 8.12 27.20
CA LEU A 172 0.66 9.32 26.40
C LEU A 172 -0.73 9.35 25.75
N SER A 173 -1.20 8.20 25.23
CA SER A 173 -2.54 8.08 24.64
C SER A 173 -3.62 8.35 25.68
N ILE A 174 -3.51 7.76 26.87
CA ILE A 174 -4.45 7.97 27.99
C ILE A 174 -4.44 9.44 28.43
N PHE A 175 -3.26 10.02 28.63
CA PHE A 175 -3.10 11.41 29.04
C PHE A 175 -3.73 12.37 28.04
N LEU A 176 -3.42 12.23 26.75
CA LEU A 176 -3.99 13.09 25.70
C LEU A 176 -5.49 12.85 25.53
N GLY A 177 -5.97 11.61 25.66
CA GLY A 177 -7.39 11.30 25.64
C GLY A 177 -8.16 12.00 26.75
N ILE A 178 -7.64 12.00 27.98
CA ILE A 178 -8.20 12.73 29.12
C ILE A 178 -8.16 14.24 28.87
N LEU A 179 -7.02 14.76 28.40
CA LEU A 179 -6.86 16.18 28.11
C LEU A 179 -7.93 16.66 27.11
N ILE A 180 -8.05 15.99 25.97
CA ILE A 180 -9.04 16.31 24.93
C ILE A 180 -10.46 16.20 25.49
N TYR A 181 -10.75 15.18 26.30
CA TYR A 181 -12.07 15.03 26.91
C TYR A 181 -12.42 16.21 27.82
N GLU A 182 -11.55 16.55 28.78
CA GLU A 182 -11.84 17.57 29.79
C GLU A 182 -11.84 18.99 29.19
N THR A 183 -10.98 19.28 28.21
CA THR A 183 -10.87 20.63 27.63
C THR A 183 -11.80 20.85 26.45
N PHE A 184 -11.99 19.85 25.59
CA PHE A 184 -12.73 19.99 24.33
C PHE A 184 -14.04 19.22 24.35
N GLU A 185 -14.02 17.89 24.55
CA GLU A 185 -15.21 17.05 24.38
C GLU A 185 -16.35 17.46 25.33
N LYS A 186 -16.02 17.54 26.61
CA LYS A 186 -16.95 17.95 27.67
C LYS A 186 -17.43 19.38 27.48
N TRP A 187 -16.57 20.28 27.04
CA TRP A 187 -16.93 21.67 26.80
C TRP A 187 -17.92 21.80 25.63
N TYR A 188 -17.64 21.19 24.48
CA TYR A 188 -18.51 21.34 23.30
C TYR A 188 -19.87 20.65 23.48
N THR A 189 -19.91 19.50 24.15
CA THR A 189 -21.15 18.73 24.37
C THR A 189 -22.08 19.36 25.40
N THR A 190 -21.54 20.08 26.39
CA THR A 190 -22.34 20.60 27.52
C THR A 190 -22.58 22.10 27.48
N LYS A 191 -21.69 22.90 26.88
CA LYS A 191 -21.76 24.38 26.97
C LYS A 191 -22.15 25.09 25.67
N ILE A 192 -22.11 24.41 24.52
CA ILE A 192 -22.36 25.04 23.22
C ILE A 192 -23.77 24.70 22.73
N GLU A 193 -24.48 25.70 22.21
CA GLU A 193 -25.77 25.49 21.55
C GLU A 193 -25.64 24.64 20.28
N ARG A 194 -26.66 23.83 19.99
CA ARG A 194 -26.68 22.92 18.83
C ARG A 194 -26.39 23.61 17.49
N LYS A 195 -26.85 24.86 17.31
CA LYS A 195 -26.58 25.64 16.08
C LYS A 195 -25.08 25.93 15.93
N SER A 196 -24.43 26.38 17.00
CA SER A 196 -23.00 26.68 17.02
C SER A 196 -22.15 25.41 16.84
N GLN A 197 -22.59 24.26 17.35
CA GLN A 197 -21.94 22.97 17.09
C GLN A 197 -21.96 22.60 15.60
N ILE A 198 -23.08 22.79 14.91
CA ILE A 198 -23.22 22.52 13.47
C ILE A 198 -22.31 23.45 12.65
N ILE A 199 -22.28 24.74 13.01
CA ILE A 199 -21.43 25.74 12.35
C ILE A 199 -19.96 25.37 12.52
N LEU A 200 -19.51 25.11 13.76
CA LEU A 200 -18.14 24.73 14.05
C LEU A 200 -17.74 23.44 13.32
N SER A 201 -18.61 22.42 13.31
CA SER A 201 -18.36 21.16 12.61
C SER A 201 -18.24 21.36 11.09
N THR A 202 -19.08 22.21 10.52
CA THR A 202 -19.02 22.57 9.09
C THR A 202 -17.72 23.29 8.75
N ILE A 203 -17.30 24.25 9.59
CA ILE A 203 -16.05 24.99 9.41
C ILE A 203 -14.85 24.04 9.48
N LEU A 204 -14.80 23.17 10.49
CA LEU A 204 -13.73 22.19 10.64
C LEU A 204 -13.71 21.19 9.48
N PHE A 205 -14.88 20.75 9.00
CA PHE A 205 -14.98 19.87 7.84
C PHE A 205 -14.44 20.54 6.58
N ILE A 206 -14.84 21.79 6.30
CA ILE A 206 -14.34 22.56 5.17
C ILE A 206 -12.82 22.75 5.29
N PHE A 207 -12.32 23.08 6.49
CA PHE A 207 -10.87 23.18 6.72
C PHE A 207 -10.14 21.87 6.43
N CYS A 208 -10.65 20.73 6.89
CA CYS A 208 -10.08 19.42 6.59
C CYS A 208 -10.10 19.12 5.08
N VAL A 209 -11.20 19.42 4.38
CA VAL A 209 -11.28 19.27 2.92
C VAL A 209 -10.22 20.15 2.25
N LEU A 210 -10.13 21.43 2.60
CA LEU A 210 -9.13 22.35 2.03
C LEU A 210 -7.69 21.92 2.35
N ALA A 211 -7.44 21.36 3.53
CA ALA A 211 -6.12 20.87 3.92
C ALA A 211 -5.72 19.61 3.15
N ILE A 212 -6.63 18.65 2.96
CA ILE A 212 -6.42 17.44 2.16
C ILE A 212 -6.19 17.82 0.69
N TRP A 213 -7.03 18.70 0.16
CA TRP A 213 -6.97 19.15 -1.23
C TRP A 213 -5.93 20.25 -1.45
N ARG A 214 -5.09 20.58 -0.46
CA ARG A 214 -4.11 21.68 -0.57
C ARG A 214 -3.11 21.41 -1.70
N GLU A 215 -2.67 20.17 -1.86
CA GLU A 215 -1.71 19.80 -2.91
C GLU A 215 -2.37 19.80 -4.29
N ASP A 216 -3.57 19.21 -4.42
CA ASP A 216 -4.35 19.22 -5.66
C ASP A 216 -4.76 20.64 -6.08
N PHE A 217 -5.13 21.50 -5.12
CA PHE A 217 -5.46 22.90 -5.36
C PHE A 217 -4.21 23.70 -5.73
N ARG A 218 -3.06 23.45 -5.10
CA ARG A 218 -1.79 24.07 -5.47
C ARG A 218 -1.37 23.63 -6.88
N GLU A 219 -1.56 22.37 -7.25
CA GLU A 219 -1.33 21.89 -8.61
C GLU A 219 -2.28 22.56 -9.62
N THR A 220 -3.57 22.64 -9.30
CA THR A 220 -4.60 23.27 -10.13
C THR A 220 -4.37 24.77 -10.30
N TYR A 221 -4.01 25.48 -9.23
CA TYR A 221 -3.66 26.90 -9.25
C TYR A 221 -2.39 27.17 -10.07
N MET A 222 -1.36 26.32 -9.91
CA MET A 222 -0.13 26.39 -10.71
C MET A 222 -0.42 26.14 -12.20
N ASN A 223 -1.29 25.19 -12.54
CA ASN A 223 -1.76 24.97 -13.92
C ASN A 223 -2.55 26.20 -14.43
N PHE A 224 -3.42 26.79 -13.61
CA PHE A 224 -4.23 27.96 -13.97
C PHE A 224 -3.39 29.24 -14.20
N THR A 225 -2.27 29.40 -13.46
CA THR A 225 -1.35 30.54 -13.64
C THR A 225 -0.37 30.38 -14.81
N GLY A 226 -0.44 29.28 -15.59
CA GLY A 226 0.33 29.09 -16.82
C GLY A 226 1.85 28.93 -16.63
N GLN A 227 2.37 29.00 -15.40
CA GLN A 227 3.80 28.82 -15.11
C GLN A 227 4.27 27.36 -15.20
N PHE A 228 3.36 26.39 -15.22
CA PHE A 228 3.69 24.95 -15.21
C PHE A 228 3.56 24.22 -16.56
N ASP A 229 2.88 24.80 -17.56
CA ASP A 229 2.58 24.10 -18.83
C ASP A 229 3.80 23.85 -19.72
N THR A 230 4.85 24.66 -19.61
CA THR A 230 6.10 24.47 -20.36
C THR A 230 6.96 23.34 -19.80
N ILE A 231 6.95 23.14 -18.48
CA ILE A 231 7.68 22.04 -17.82
C ILE A 231 6.91 20.72 -17.99
N LYS A 232 5.57 20.73 -17.93
CA LYS A 232 4.73 19.51 -17.99
C LYS A 232 4.88 18.72 -19.29
N ASN A 233 5.03 19.36 -20.45
CA ASN A 233 5.10 18.63 -21.71
C ASN A 233 6.52 18.12 -22.06
N ASN A 234 7.55 18.91 -21.77
CA ASN A 234 8.94 18.53 -22.09
C ASN A 234 9.58 17.66 -20.99
N ALA A 235 9.31 17.93 -19.71
CA ALA A 235 9.92 17.19 -18.62
C ALA A 235 9.29 15.80 -18.40
N LEU A 236 7.99 15.66 -18.68
CA LEU A 236 7.28 14.39 -18.44
C LEU A 236 7.70 13.31 -19.43
N PHE A 237 7.98 13.63 -20.70
CA PHE A 237 8.30 12.64 -21.73
C PHE A 237 9.74 12.73 -22.26
N GLY A 238 10.60 13.54 -21.66
CA GLY A 238 11.98 13.75 -22.11
C GLY A 238 12.95 14.13 -21.01
N PRO A 239 14.26 13.98 -21.24
CA PRO A 239 15.27 14.46 -20.30
C PRO A 239 15.20 15.97 -20.17
N VAL A 240 15.37 16.45 -18.94
CA VAL A 240 15.36 17.88 -18.63
C VAL A 240 16.77 18.33 -18.29
N ASN A 241 17.14 19.54 -18.72
CA ASN A 241 18.43 20.10 -18.36
C ASN A 241 18.39 20.64 -16.93
N SER A 242 18.93 19.85 -16.00
CA SER A 242 18.95 20.17 -14.57
C SER A 242 19.89 21.31 -14.18
N THR A 243 20.87 21.69 -15.03
CA THR A 243 21.87 22.72 -14.69
C THR A 243 21.27 24.12 -14.46
N ASN A 244 20.10 24.38 -15.04
CA ASN A 244 19.43 25.68 -14.97
C ASN A 244 18.23 25.67 -14.01
N MET A 245 18.09 24.61 -13.21
CA MET A 245 16.95 24.42 -12.32
C MET A 245 17.29 24.73 -10.87
N THR A 246 16.31 25.25 -10.16
CA THR A 246 16.33 25.35 -8.71
C THR A 246 16.10 23.98 -8.06
N LEU A 247 16.56 23.82 -6.83
CA LEU A 247 16.36 22.58 -6.06
C LEU A 247 14.87 22.22 -5.90
N ASP A 248 14.00 23.21 -5.72
CA ASP A 248 12.55 23.02 -5.63
C ASP A 248 11.95 22.48 -6.93
N GLU A 249 12.43 22.94 -8.08
CA GLU A 249 12.02 22.42 -9.39
C GLU A 249 12.46 20.97 -9.57
N ILE A 250 13.69 20.64 -9.16
CA ILE A 250 14.22 19.28 -9.23
C ILE A 250 13.40 18.32 -8.36
N ILE A 251 13.15 18.68 -7.10
CA ILE A 251 12.31 17.89 -6.19
C ILE A 251 10.91 17.71 -6.77
N LYS A 252 10.34 18.76 -7.37
CA LYS A 252 9.02 18.66 -8.00
C LYS A 252 9.04 17.71 -9.19
N ILE A 253 10.06 17.74 -10.04
CA ILE A 253 10.20 16.82 -11.17
C ILE A 253 10.35 15.37 -10.71
N ASN A 254 11.18 15.11 -9.70
CA ASN A 254 11.32 13.77 -9.11
C ASN A 254 9.97 13.21 -8.63
N ARG A 255 9.18 14.03 -7.93
CA ARG A 255 7.81 13.66 -7.50
C ARG A 255 6.87 13.42 -8.68
N MET A 256 6.94 14.25 -9.72
CA MET A 256 6.13 14.06 -10.92
C MET A 256 6.45 12.74 -11.61
N TYR A 257 7.73 12.36 -11.74
CA TYR A 257 8.11 11.05 -12.29
C TYR A 257 7.52 9.89 -11.48
N ALA A 258 7.52 10.00 -10.14
CA ALA A 258 6.89 9.00 -9.29
C ALA A 258 5.37 8.92 -9.44
N LEU A 259 4.69 10.07 -9.50
CA LEU A 259 3.23 10.13 -9.61
C LEU A 259 2.71 9.69 -10.99
N LYS A 260 3.53 9.86 -12.03
CA LYS A 260 3.16 9.60 -13.43
C LYS A 260 3.79 8.35 -14.01
N ASP A 261 4.29 7.45 -13.16
CA ASP A 261 4.95 6.20 -13.58
C ASP A 261 4.10 5.38 -14.55
N GLU A 262 2.81 5.20 -14.28
CA GLU A 262 1.91 4.47 -15.18
C GLU A 262 1.80 5.12 -16.58
N GLU A 263 1.82 6.47 -16.64
CA GLU A 263 1.81 7.22 -17.90
C GLU A 263 3.14 7.10 -18.65
N LEU A 264 4.27 6.98 -17.92
CA LEU A 264 5.61 6.73 -18.49
C LEU A 264 5.77 5.31 -19.04
N LEU A 265 5.11 4.33 -18.42
CA LEU A 265 5.07 2.95 -18.88
C LEU A 265 4.16 2.79 -20.12
N ASN A 266 3.16 3.66 -20.27
CA ASN A 266 2.22 3.59 -21.38
C ASN A 266 2.78 4.20 -22.67
N TYR A 267 3.26 3.34 -23.57
CA TYR A 267 3.67 3.79 -24.90
C TYR A 267 2.47 4.02 -25.84
N LYS A 268 2.23 5.29 -26.20
CA LYS A 268 1.05 5.74 -26.97
C LYS A 268 0.99 5.15 -28.38
N GLU A 269 2.13 4.86 -28.98
CA GLU A 269 2.24 4.29 -30.32
C GLU A 269 2.16 2.75 -30.31
N CYS A 270 1.97 2.11 -29.15
CA CYS A 270 1.66 0.69 -29.05
C CYS A 270 0.16 0.42 -29.07
N GLU A 271 -0.27 -0.55 -29.87
CA GLU A 271 -1.62 -1.10 -29.84
C GLU A 271 -1.67 -2.33 -28.93
N TYR A 272 -2.27 -2.18 -27.75
CA TYR A 272 -2.44 -3.27 -26.79
C TYR A 272 -3.60 -4.18 -27.18
N LYS A 273 -3.36 -5.49 -27.12
CA LYS A 273 -4.37 -6.52 -27.44
C LYS A 273 -5.52 -6.55 -26.42
N THR A 274 -5.23 -6.25 -25.16
CA THR A 274 -6.20 -6.28 -24.04
C THR A 274 -6.15 -4.93 -23.33
N LYS A 275 -7.27 -4.19 -23.33
CA LYS A 275 -7.32 -2.83 -22.80
C LYS A 275 -7.18 -2.77 -21.28
N GLU A 276 -7.66 -3.79 -20.59
CA GLU A 276 -7.62 -3.94 -19.14
C GLU A 276 -6.20 -4.17 -18.60
N LEU A 277 -5.26 -4.54 -19.48
CA LEU A 277 -3.88 -4.79 -19.10
C LEU A 277 -2.97 -3.58 -19.32
N VAL A 278 -3.39 -2.52 -20.02
CA VAL A 278 -2.59 -1.30 -20.28
C VAL A 278 -2.07 -0.73 -18.95
N PRO A 279 -0.77 -0.39 -18.82
CA PRO A 279 0.29 -0.32 -19.84
C PRO A 279 1.06 -1.63 -20.08
N PHE A 280 0.52 -2.76 -19.69
CA PHE A 280 1.12 -4.09 -19.77
C PHE A 280 0.35 -5.01 -20.73
N GLY A 281 0.80 -6.26 -20.84
CA GLY A 281 0.31 -7.24 -21.80
C GLY A 281 1.04 -7.19 -23.14
N LEU A 282 0.44 -7.82 -24.15
CA LEU A 282 0.97 -7.86 -25.50
C LEU A 282 0.55 -6.60 -26.26
N CYS A 283 1.51 -5.86 -26.80
CA CYS A 283 1.26 -4.71 -27.66
C CYS A 283 2.15 -4.73 -28.92
N ASN A 284 1.61 -4.18 -30.02
CA ASN A 284 2.30 -4.06 -31.30
C ASN A 284 2.51 -2.59 -31.66
N VAL A 285 3.73 -2.23 -32.06
CA VAL A 285 4.07 -0.84 -32.41
C VAL A 285 3.49 -0.47 -33.79
N LYS A 286 2.90 0.72 -33.87
CA LYS A 286 2.37 1.30 -35.12
C LYS A 286 3.47 1.98 -35.95
N ASN A 287 3.18 2.25 -37.22
CA ASN A 287 4.01 3.06 -38.12
C ASN A 287 5.45 2.54 -38.35
N LEU A 288 5.62 1.22 -38.34
CA LEU A 288 6.88 0.57 -38.67
C LEU A 288 7.12 0.57 -40.19
N SER A 289 8.40 0.44 -40.58
CA SER A 289 8.76 0.32 -41.99
C SER A 289 8.31 -1.03 -42.55
N SER A 290 7.34 -1.02 -43.47
CA SER A 290 6.80 -2.25 -44.08
C SER A 290 7.82 -3.00 -44.94
N THR A 291 8.90 -2.34 -45.35
CA THR A 291 9.98 -2.92 -46.17
C THR A 291 11.15 -3.45 -45.34
N ALA A 292 11.18 -3.16 -44.03
CA ALA A 292 12.26 -3.60 -43.17
C ALA A 292 12.20 -5.12 -42.91
N PRO A 293 13.34 -5.81 -42.79
CA PRO A 293 13.36 -7.27 -42.84
C PRO A 293 13.09 -7.95 -41.48
N PHE A 294 13.27 -7.23 -40.36
CA PHE A 294 13.37 -7.88 -39.05
C PHE A 294 12.09 -7.82 -38.22
N LYS A 295 11.86 -8.88 -37.46
CA LYS A 295 10.85 -8.97 -36.39
C LYS A 295 11.54 -8.97 -35.03
N ILE A 296 11.13 -8.06 -34.16
CA ILE A 296 11.69 -7.90 -32.81
C ILE A 296 10.62 -8.21 -31.76
N LEU A 297 11.00 -8.92 -30.71
CA LEU A 297 10.19 -9.09 -29.50
C LEU A 297 10.91 -8.49 -28.30
N ILE A 298 10.22 -7.64 -27.55
CA ILE A 298 10.60 -7.18 -26.22
C ILE A 298 9.75 -7.94 -25.22
N ILE A 299 10.38 -8.62 -24.25
CA ILE A 299 9.65 -9.44 -23.29
C ILE A 299 10.23 -9.30 -21.88
N GLY A 300 9.37 -9.18 -20.89
CA GLY A 300 9.81 -9.06 -19.50
C GLY A 300 8.75 -8.58 -18.51
N ASN A 301 9.20 -7.83 -17.51
CA ASN A 301 8.35 -7.26 -16.46
C ASN A 301 8.07 -5.76 -16.71
N SER A 302 7.80 -4.99 -15.66
CA SER A 302 7.60 -3.54 -15.78
C SER A 302 8.82 -2.76 -16.29
N TYR A 303 10.04 -3.27 -16.13
CA TYR A 303 11.23 -2.70 -16.77
C TYR A 303 11.21 -2.85 -18.29
N ALA A 304 10.60 -3.92 -18.81
CA ALA A 304 10.43 -4.09 -20.25
C ALA A 304 9.50 -3.01 -20.80
N ALA A 305 8.39 -2.73 -20.12
CA ALA A 305 7.50 -1.61 -20.47
C ALA A 305 8.23 -0.26 -20.38
N ASN A 306 9.04 -0.04 -19.35
CA ASN A 306 9.78 1.20 -19.14
C ASN A 306 10.88 1.45 -20.19
N LEU A 307 11.57 0.41 -20.67
CA LEU A 307 12.66 0.53 -21.64
C LEU A 307 12.21 0.34 -23.10
N ALA A 308 11.02 -0.24 -23.33
CA ALA A 308 10.50 -0.48 -24.67
C ALA A 308 10.46 0.78 -25.56
N PRO A 309 10.08 1.98 -25.09
CA PRO A 309 10.11 3.20 -25.90
C PRO A 309 11.48 3.51 -26.51
N LEU A 310 12.57 3.23 -25.78
CA LEU A 310 13.93 3.47 -26.25
C LEU A 310 14.31 2.51 -27.39
N ILE A 311 13.95 1.24 -27.24
CA ILE A 311 14.15 0.21 -28.27
C ILE A 311 13.31 0.55 -29.51
N PHE A 312 12.06 0.95 -29.33
CA PHE A 312 11.18 1.34 -30.44
C PHE A 312 11.79 2.50 -31.24
N LYS A 313 12.26 3.53 -30.54
CA LYS A 313 12.90 4.68 -31.17
C LYS A 313 14.12 4.27 -32.00
N SER A 314 15.00 3.43 -31.46
CA SER A 314 16.23 2.99 -32.16
C SER A 314 15.97 1.98 -33.29
N CYS A 315 15.08 1.02 -33.08
CA CYS A 315 14.90 -0.13 -34.00
C CYS A 315 13.74 0.02 -35.01
N SER A 316 12.90 1.05 -34.90
CA SER A 316 11.68 1.24 -35.75
C SER A 316 11.95 1.20 -37.25
N LYS A 317 13.08 1.77 -37.70
CA LYS A 317 13.47 1.79 -39.13
C LYS A 317 14.00 0.44 -39.64
N LYS A 318 14.43 -0.43 -38.72
CA LYS A 318 15.06 -1.72 -39.01
C LYS A 318 14.07 -2.89 -38.99
N SER A 319 12.86 -2.67 -38.48
CA SER A 319 11.89 -3.75 -38.23
C SER A 319 10.55 -3.48 -38.89
N ASN A 320 9.94 -4.53 -39.45
CA ASN A 320 8.55 -4.49 -39.91
C ASN A 320 7.56 -4.93 -38.83
N LEU A 321 8.07 -5.51 -37.74
CA LEU A 321 7.29 -5.95 -36.59
C LEU A 321 8.09 -5.73 -35.31
N ILE A 322 7.50 -5.03 -34.34
CA ILE A 322 8.03 -4.96 -32.99
C ILE A 322 6.89 -5.22 -32.01
N TRP A 323 7.00 -6.33 -31.28
CA TRP A 323 6.07 -6.67 -30.19
C TRP A 323 6.71 -6.39 -28.85
N SER A 324 5.92 -5.88 -27.91
CA SER A 324 6.29 -5.83 -26.49
C SER A 324 5.31 -6.66 -25.68
N ALA A 325 5.82 -7.50 -24.80
CA ALA A 325 5.06 -8.35 -23.90
C ALA A 325 5.60 -8.17 -22.48
N SER A 326 4.88 -7.42 -21.65
CA SER A 326 5.28 -7.14 -20.28
C SER A 326 4.21 -7.51 -19.27
N HIS A 327 4.60 -7.93 -18.08
CA HIS A 327 3.67 -8.09 -16.96
C HIS A 327 4.31 -7.60 -15.65
N PRO A 328 3.63 -6.75 -14.85
CA PRO A 328 4.22 -6.16 -13.65
C PRO A 328 4.63 -7.26 -12.67
N GLY A 329 5.82 -7.11 -12.09
CA GLY A 329 6.37 -8.05 -11.10
C GLY A 329 6.68 -9.47 -11.60
N CYS A 330 6.57 -9.75 -12.90
CA CYS A 330 6.74 -11.09 -13.44
C CYS A 330 8.00 -11.25 -14.29
N ASP A 331 8.96 -12.02 -13.79
CA ASP A 331 10.17 -12.38 -14.51
C ASP A 331 9.98 -13.61 -15.39
N TYR A 332 10.06 -13.44 -16.71
CA TYR A 332 9.78 -14.52 -17.66
C TYR A 332 10.70 -15.73 -17.50
N LEU A 333 12.00 -15.50 -17.28
CA LEU A 333 12.97 -16.57 -17.06
C LEU A 333 12.82 -17.29 -15.72
N CYS A 334 12.17 -16.64 -14.75
CA CYS A 334 12.08 -17.10 -13.37
C CYS A 334 10.64 -17.18 -12.86
N ARG A 335 9.65 -17.27 -13.75
CA ARG A 335 8.22 -17.04 -13.44
C ARG A 335 7.64 -17.91 -12.32
N GLU A 336 8.24 -19.08 -12.06
CA GLU A 336 7.82 -19.99 -10.99
C GLU A 336 8.28 -19.54 -9.59
N TYR A 337 9.30 -18.68 -9.54
CA TYR A 337 10.00 -18.20 -8.36
C TYR A 337 9.74 -16.72 -8.05
N THR A 338 8.81 -16.09 -8.77
CA THR A 338 8.33 -14.73 -8.48
C THR A 338 7.30 -14.76 -7.35
N TRP A 339 7.21 -13.68 -6.58
CA TRP A 339 6.25 -13.58 -5.45
C TRP A 339 4.80 -13.44 -5.90
N HIS A 340 4.56 -13.05 -7.16
CA HIS A 340 3.24 -12.87 -7.72
C HIS A 340 2.71 -14.17 -8.33
N GLN A 341 1.79 -14.84 -7.64
CA GLN A 341 1.17 -16.08 -8.10
C GLN A 341 0.45 -15.92 -9.47
N SER A 342 0.00 -14.70 -9.80
CA SER A 342 -0.56 -14.36 -11.11
C SER A 342 0.44 -14.54 -12.26
N CYS A 343 1.75 -14.47 -12.02
CA CYS A 343 2.75 -14.71 -13.06
C CYS A 343 2.68 -16.13 -13.65
N LYS A 344 2.21 -17.10 -12.86
CA LYS A 344 2.10 -18.50 -13.28
C LYS A 344 0.91 -18.73 -14.23
N THR A 345 -0.15 -17.96 -14.09
CA THR A 345 -1.43 -18.16 -14.79
C THR A 345 -1.71 -17.11 -15.87
N THR A 346 -1.18 -15.89 -15.73
CA THR A 346 -1.57 -14.73 -16.54
C THR A 346 -0.65 -14.49 -17.74
N LEU A 347 0.58 -15.00 -17.71
CA LEU A 347 1.48 -14.91 -18.86
C LEU A 347 1.00 -15.90 -19.94
N GLU A 348 0.41 -15.38 -21.04
CA GLU A 348 0.21 -16.15 -22.29
C GLU A 348 1.51 -16.90 -22.60
N ASN A 349 1.45 -18.19 -22.97
CA ASN A 349 2.63 -19.02 -23.17
C ASN A 349 3.55 -18.44 -24.27
N PRO A 350 4.65 -17.72 -23.95
CA PRO A 350 5.40 -16.98 -24.97
C PRO A 350 6.22 -17.90 -25.85
N TYR A 351 6.45 -19.15 -25.41
CA TYR A 351 7.16 -20.18 -26.16
C TYR A 351 6.47 -20.48 -27.48
N GLU A 352 5.15 -20.71 -27.45
CA GLU A 352 4.36 -20.97 -28.67
C GLU A 352 4.36 -19.78 -29.60
N THR A 353 4.30 -18.57 -29.05
CA THR A 353 4.33 -17.34 -29.83
C THR A 353 5.69 -17.14 -30.51
N ILE A 354 6.78 -17.35 -29.77
CA ILE A 354 8.15 -17.25 -30.31
C ILE A 354 8.38 -18.30 -31.39
N GLU A 355 7.94 -19.54 -31.17
CA GLU A 355 8.02 -20.64 -32.13
C GLU A 355 7.23 -20.34 -33.42
N LYS A 356 6.00 -19.85 -33.30
CA LYS A 356 5.13 -19.51 -34.45
C LYS A 356 5.64 -18.31 -35.23
N MET A 357 6.04 -17.24 -34.54
CA MET A 357 6.39 -15.96 -35.16
C MET A 357 7.82 -15.92 -35.71
N LYS A 358 8.72 -16.73 -35.13
CA LYS A 358 10.15 -16.82 -35.47
C LYS A 358 10.82 -15.46 -35.52
N PHE A 359 10.88 -14.79 -34.37
CA PHE A 359 11.50 -13.47 -34.23
C PHE A 359 12.97 -13.50 -34.62
N ASP A 360 13.43 -12.41 -35.22
CA ASP A 360 14.82 -12.22 -35.63
C ASP A 360 15.68 -11.87 -34.41
N TYR A 361 15.16 -10.98 -33.55
CA TYR A 361 15.80 -10.53 -32.32
C TYR A 361 14.83 -10.55 -31.14
N ILE A 362 15.33 -10.89 -29.95
CA ILE A 362 14.58 -10.80 -28.70
C ILE A 362 15.34 -9.92 -27.70
N PHE A 363 14.67 -8.93 -27.11
CA PHE A 363 15.12 -8.21 -25.92
C PHE A 363 14.43 -8.80 -24.70
N LEU A 364 15.20 -9.51 -23.88
CA LEU A 364 14.76 -10.15 -22.67
C LEU A 364 15.13 -9.28 -21.46
N ILE A 365 14.14 -8.52 -20.99
CA ILE A 365 14.29 -7.55 -19.91
C ILE A 365 13.68 -8.14 -18.64
N SER A 366 14.48 -8.98 -17.97
CA SER A 366 14.05 -9.71 -16.78
C SER A 366 15.11 -9.61 -15.69
N GLN A 367 14.64 -9.45 -14.46
CA GLN A 367 15.39 -9.30 -13.22
C GLN A 367 15.43 -10.62 -12.43
N CYS A 368 15.48 -11.76 -13.13
CA CYS A 368 15.53 -13.15 -12.65
C CYS A 368 16.62 -13.42 -11.57
N GLY A 369 17.48 -12.44 -11.33
CA GLY A 369 18.52 -12.43 -10.31
C GLY A 369 18.26 -11.61 -9.04
N GLY A 370 17.36 -10.64 -9.06
CA GLY A 370 17.13 -9.69 -7.95
C GLY A 370 15.85 -9.95 -7.15
N PHE A 371 14.73 -10.28 -7.80
CA PHE A 371 13.43 -10.44 -7.12
C PHE A 371 13.04 -11.89 -6.81
N CYS A 372 13.90 -12.85 -7.18
CA CYS A 372 13.64 -14.27 -6.98
C CYS A 372 14.16 -14.69 -5.60
N VAL A 373 13.40 -15.54 -4.89
CA VAL A 373 13.69 -15.96 -3.51
C VAL A 373 15.17 -16.32 -3.34
N ASN A 374 15.79 -15.74 -2.31
CA ASN A 374 17.14 -16.06 -1.88
C ASN A 374 17.17 -17.49 -1.34
N ASP A 375 17.52 -18.44 -2.21
CA ASP A 375 17.93 -19.78 -1.80
C ASP A 375 19.39 -19.70 -1.29
N GLU A 376 19.61 -18.92 -0.22
CA GLU A 376 20.93 -18.73 0.44
C GLU A 376 21.55 -20.04 0.96
N LYS A 377 20.83 -21.17 0.88
CA LYS A 377 21.20 -22.43 1.54
C LYS A 377 21.83 -23.49 0.64
N SER A 378 22.03 -23.24 -0.66
CA SER A 378 22.57 -24.30 -1.54
C SER A 378 23.40 -23.76 -2.71
N ASP A 379 24.68 -23.51 -2.46
CA ASP A 379 25.70 -23.31 -3.52
C ASP A 379 25.77 -24.47 -4.54
N LYS A 380 25.13 -25.61 -4.26
CA LYS A 380 25.17 -26.81 -5.09
C LYS A 380 23.99 -26.96 -6.05
N VAL A 381 22.87 -26.26 -5.85
CA VAL A 381 21.70 -26.32 -6.74
C VAL A 381 20.97 -24.97 -6.76
N ASP A 382 21.38 -24.07 -7.66
CA ASP A 382 20.62 -22.86 -7.95
C ASP A 382 19.42 -23.22 -8.86
N THR A 383 18.29 -23.57 -8.22
CA THR A 383 17.05 -24.01 -8.89
C THR A 383 16.49 -22.92 -9.81
N VAL A 384 16.62 -21.66 -9.40
CA VAL A 384 16.24 -20.46 -10.16
C VAL A 384 17.05 -20.37 -11.45
N LEU A 385 18.38 -20.51 -11.36
CA LEU A 385 19.26 -20.54 -12.54
C LEU A 385 18.95 -21.70 -13.48
N ASN A 386 18.79 -22.91 -12.94
CA ASN A 386 18.48 -24.09 -13.75
C ASN A 386 17.16 -23.93 -14.50
N PHE A 387 16.15 -23.35 -13.84
CA PHE A 387 14.89 -23.02 -14.46
C PHE A 387 15.05 -21.97 -15.56
N ALA A 388 15.79 -20.89 -15.32
CA ALA A 388 16.08 -19.87 -16.32
C ALA A 388 16.81 -20.45 -17.56
N ILE A 389 17.80 -21.30 -17.35
CA ILE A 389 18.49 -22.04 -18.42
C ILE A 389 17.50 -22.89 -19.22
N SER A 390 16.59 -23.60 -18.55
CA SER A 390 15.55 -24.40 -19.21
C SER A 390 14.59 -23.56 -20.04
N GLN A 391 14.28 -22.32 -19.62
CA GLN A 391 13.44 -21.41 -20.38
C GLN A 391 14.17 -20.88 -21.63
N ILE A 392 15.44 -20.49 -21.52
CA ILE A 392 16.26 -20.09 -22.67
C ILE A 392 16.42 -21.24 -23.66
N ALA A 393 16.62 -22.47 -23.18
CA ALA A 393 16.75 -23.65 -24.03
C ALA A 393 15.52 -23.88 -24.92
N LYS A 394 14.32 -23.52 -24.45
CA LYS A 394 13.06 -23.66 -25.22
C LYS A 394 12.90 -22.63 -26.33
N ILE A 395 13.52 -21.45 -26.24
CA ILE A 395 13.31 -20.36 -27.21
C ILE A 395 14.50 -20.15 -28.15
N LYS A 396 15.72 -20.45 -27.72
CA LYS A 396 16.94 -20.00 -28.42
C LYS A 396 17.03 -20.48 -29.87
N ASP A 397 16.51 -21.66 -30.17
CA ASP A 397 16.58 -22.28 -31.50
C ASP A 397 15.52 -21.72 -32.46
N PHE A 398 14.49 -21.04 -31.94
CA PHE A 398 13.45 -20.36 -32.73
C PHE A 398 13.77 -18.90 -33.04
N VAL A 399 14.72 -18.31 -32.33
CA VAL A 399 15.23 -16.96 -32.62
C VAL A 399 16.23 -17.04 -33.75
N LYS A 400 16.14 -16.17 -34.78
CA LYS A 400 17.04 -16.30 -35.95
C LYS A 400 18.43 -15.72 -35.71
N HIS A 401 18.54 -14.55 -35.08
CA HIS A 401 19.82 -13.87 -34.87
C HIS A 401 20.25 -13.88 -33.41
N LYS A 402 19.82 -12.90 -32.60
CA LYS A 402 20.35 -12.68 -31.24
C LYS A 402 19.25 -12.52 -30.18
N ILE A 403 19.59 -12.89 -28.95
CA ILE A 403 18.82 -12.63 -27.74
C ILE A 403 19.62 -11.66 -26.86
N TYR A 404 19.17 -10.43 -26.74
CA TYR A 404 19.76 -9.42 -25.85
C TYR A 404 19.18 -9.61 -24.45
N ILE A 405 20.03 -9.89 -23.47
CA ILE A 405 19.62 -10.10 -22.07
C ILE A 405 20.10 -8.90 -21.26
N GLN A 406 19.22 -8.32 -20.46
CA GLN A 406 19.58 -7.23 -19.55
C GLN A 406 20.38 -7.75 -18.35
N THR A 407 21.39 -7.02 -17.88
CA THR A 407 22.00 -7.28 -16.57
C THR A 407 21.03 -7.00 -15.41
N SER A 408 21.38 -7.45 -14.20
CA SER A 408 20.52 -7.24 -13.04
C SER A 408 20.53 -5.78 -12.59
N VAL A 409 19.35 -5.28 -12.23
CA VAL A 409 19.13 -3.93 -11.70
C VAL A 409 19.16 -3.96 -10.18
N THR A 410 19.85 -2.98 -9.61
CA THR A 410 19.75 -2.69 -8.17
C THR A 410 18.78 -1.55 -7.94
N VAL A 411 17.80 -1.76 -7.08
CA VAL A 411 16.85 -0.72 -6.69
C VAL A 411 17.09 -0.35 -5.22
N PRO A 412 17.28 0.94 -4.88
CA PRO A 412 17.36 1.38 -3.50
C PRO A 412 16.00 1.21 -2.81
N SER A 413 15.99 0.76 -1.55
CA SER A 413 14.77 0.45 -0.80
C SER A 413 13.93 1.67 -0.47
N HIS A 414 14.57 2.84 -0.44
CA HIS A 414 14.04 4.09 0.09
C HIS A 414 14.21 5.26 -0.87
N MET A 415 14.00 5.05 -2.18
CA MET A 415 14.19 6.12 -3.17
C MET A 415 13.23 7.32 -2.97
N ASN A 416 12.12 7.13 -2.26
CA ASN A 416 11.24 8.20 -1.78
C ASN A 416 11.90 9.18 -0.79
N TYR A 417 13.03 8.81 -0.18
CA TYR A 417 13.79 9.69 0.71
C TYR A 417 14.69 10.66 -0.03
N LEU A 418 14.99 10.45 -1.33
CA LEU A 418 15.84 11.37 -2.08
C LEU A 418 15.31 12.80 -1.98
N ASP A 419 14.02 13.00 -2.23
CA ASP A 419 13.39 14.32 -2.18
C ASP A 419 13.42 14.96 -0.79
N ILE A 420 13.33 14.13 0.28
CA ILE A 420 13.41 14.59 1.66
C ILE A 420 14.83 15.02 2.00
N LEU A 421 15.82 14.22 1.59
CA LEU A 421 17.24 14.50 1.82
C LEU A 421 17.68 15.75 1.05
N LEU A 422 17.24 15.89 -0.20
CA LEU A 422 17.43 17.08 -1.01
C LEU A 422 16.79 18.32 -0.36
N ALA A 423 15.53 18.23 0.08
CA ALA A 423 14.84 19.33 0.76
C ALA A 423 15.52 19.77 2.06
N ASN A 424 16.20 18.85 2.74
CA ASN A 424 16.99 19.13 3.94
C ASN A 424 18.41 19.63 3.64
N HIS A 425 18.74 19.91 2.38
CA HIS A 425 20.08 20.31 1.93
C HIS A 425 21.18 19.31 2.34
N THR A 426 20.83 18.02 2.40
CA THR A 426 21.80 16.95 2.68
C THR A 426 22.83 16.90 1.55
N SER A 427 24.10 16.74 1.89
CA SER A 427 25.15 16.68 0.87
C SER A 427 24.98 15.45 -0.02
N PHE A 428 25.36 15.54 -1.30
CA PHE A 428 25.25 14.39 -2.19
C PHE A 428 26.12 13.20 -1.75
N ASP A 429 27.24 13.45 -1.08
CA ASP A 429 28.08 12.44 -0.47
C ASP A 429 27.32 11.63 0.61
N GLU A 430 26.60 12.33 1.48
CA GLU A 430 25.77 11.70 2.51
C GLU A 430 24.57 10.95 1.89
N ILE A 431 23.99 11.47 0.81
CA ILE A 431 22.91 10.79 0.08
C ILE A 431 23.43 9.51 -0.59
N ASP A 432 24.59 9.57 -1.25
CA ASP A 432 25.21 8.39 -1.87
C ASP A 432 25.57 7.33 -0.83
N LYS A 433 26.10 7.76 0.32
CA LYS A 433 26.36 6.88 1.47
C LYS A 433 25.07 6.28 2.02
N PHE A 434 23.99 7.06 2.15
CA PHE A 434 22.69 6.56 2.60
C PHE A 434 22.18 5.45 1.68
N PHE A 435 22.18 5.65 0.36
CA PHE A 435 21.71 4.62 -0.56
C PHE A 435 22.63 3.40 -0.64
N SER A 436 23.93 3.54 -0.37
CA SER A 436 24.86 2.41 -0.32
C SER A 436 24.50 1.37 0.74
N THR A 437 23.85 1.77 1.84
CA THR A 437 23.46 0.86 2.93
C THR A 437 21.99 0.44 2.89
N HIS A 438 21.21 0.93 1.91
CA HIS A 438 19.75 0.73 1.81
C HIS A 438 19.37 0.21 0.42
N LEU A 439 19.96 -0.92 0.03
CA LEU A 439 19.64 -1.62 -1.21
C LEU A 439 18.63 -2.73 -0.93
N ARG A 440 17.65 -2.92 -1.83
CA ARG A 440 16.66 -4.00 -1.66
C ARG A 440 17.28 -5.38 -1.82
N GLU A 441 18.19 -5.55 -2.78
CA GLU A 441 18.66 -6.86 -3.24
C GLU A 441 20.13 -6.84 -3.67
N PRO A 442 20.91 -7.90 -3.42
CA PRO A 442 22.31 -7.98 -3.83
C PRO A 442 22.42 -8.24 -5.34
N ARG A 443 22.69 -7.19 -6.13
CA ARG A 443 22.99 -7.21 -7.58
C ARG A 443 23.88 -8.40 -8.01
N LYS A 444 24.88 -8.72 -7.17
CA LYS A 444 25.93 -9.73 -7.42
C LYS A 444 25.38 -11.11 -7.76
N ILE A 445 24.33 -11.57 -7.06
CA ILE A 445 23.75 -12.90 -7.31
C ILE A 445 23.08 -12.92 -8.68
N GLY A 446 22.36 -11.85 -9.00
CA GLY A 446 21.69 -11.74 -10.28
C GLY A 446 22.62 -11.62 -11.47
N ASP A 447 23.69 -10.83 -11.34
CA ASP A 447 24.70 -10.73 -12.39
C ASP A 447 25.44 -12.06 -12.60
N LEU A 448 25.73 -12.82 -11.53
CA LEU A 448 26.31 -14.16 -11.63
C LEU A 448 25.39 -15.15 -12.36
N ARG A 449 24.08 -15.12 -12.07
CA ARG A 449 23.08 -15.95 -12.74
C ARG A 449 23.00 -15.61 -14.22
N ASN A 450 22.92 -14.32 -14.53
CA ASN A 450 22.94 -13.82 -15.89
C ASN A 450 24.22 -14.33 -16.60
N GLU A 451 25.41 -14.10 -16.07
CA GLU A 451 26.66 -14.59 -16.70
C GLU A 451 26.60 -16.08 -17.09
N LYS A 452 26.10 -16.93 -16.19
CA LYS A 452 25.90 -18.37 -16.45
C LYS A 452 24.85 -18.64 -17.54
N ILE A 453 23.75 -17.89 -17.58
CA ILE A 453 22.72 -17.99 -18.62
C ILE A 453 23.30 -17.65 -20.01
N ALA A 454 24.07 -16.57 -20.16
CA ALA A 454 24.65 -16.25 -21.46
C ALA A 454 25.72 -17.25 -21.86
N LYS A 455 26.52 -17.76 -20.91
CA LYS A 455 27.48 -18.82 -21.20
C LYS A 455 26.80 -20.06 -21.78
N PHE A 456 25.63 -20.45 -21.25
CA PHE A 456 24.82 -21.54 -21.79
C PHE A 456 24.25 -21.20 -23.19
N CYS A 457 23.82 -19.97 -23.40
CA CYS A 457 23.25 -19.52 -24.66
C CYS A 457 24.32 -19.33 -25.77
N GLY A 458 25.59 -19.19 -25.40
CA GLY A 458 26.71 -19.05 -26.32
C GLY A 458 26.62 -17.77 -27.15
N SER A 459 27.05 -17.83 -28.41
CA SER A 459 27.03 -16.68 -29.33
C SER A 459 25.63 -16.14 -29.63
N LYS A 460 24.57 -16.90 -29.29
CA LYS A 460 23.17 -16.52 -29.50
C LYS A 460 22.71 -15.42 -28.54
N CYS A 461 23.29 -15.33 -27.35
CA CYS A 461 22.94 -14.29 -26.39
C CYS A 461 24.01 -13.21 -26.27
N GLU A 462 23.59 -12.00 -25.92
CA GLU A 462 24.46 -10.85 -25.70
C GLU A 462 23.94 -10.03 -24.52
N TYR A 463 24.84 -9.56 -23.65
CA TYR A 463 24.49 -8.73 -22.51
C TYR A 463 24.44 -7.26 -22.87
N PHE A 464 23.49 -6.56 -22.27
CA PHE A 464 23.56 -5.11 -22.16
C PHE A 464 23.32 -4.67 -20.71
N ASP A 465 24.16 -3.75 -20.22
CA ASP A 465 24.00 -3.12 -18.91
C ASP A 465 23.34 -1.75 -19.10
N PRO A 466 22.08 -1.54 -18.69
CA PRO A 466 21.44 -0.23 -18.80
C PRO A 466 22.19 0.85 -18.01
N TYR A 467 23.06 0.47 -17.06
CA TYR A 467 23.86 1.40 -16.25
C TYR A 467 25.23 1.74 -16.84
N ALA A 468 25.58 1.26 -18.04
CA ALA A 468 26.92 1.43 -18.60
C ALA A 468 27.40 2.90 -18.64
N ASN A 469 26.48 3.85 -18.82
CA ASN A 469 26.76 5.29 -18.94
C ASN A 469 26.49 6.10 -17.66
N PHE A 470 26.31 5.43 -16.52
CA PHE A 470 26.01 6.06 -15.23
C PHE A 470 27.28 6.20 -14.39
N GLN A 471 27.37 7.27 -13.61
CA GLN A 471 28.44 7.42 -12.62
C GLN A 471 28.33 6.30 -11.58
N ARG A 472 29.46 5.79 -11.08
CA ARG A 472 29.48 4.84 -9.96
C ARG A 472 29.29 5.56 -8.64
N ASN A 473 28.64 4.90 -7.69
CA ASN A 473 28.54 5.44 -6.33
C ASN A 473 29.94 5.39 -5.69
N PRO A 474 30.47 6.52 -5.16
CA PRO A 474 31.82 6.56 -4.60
C PRO A 474 31.98 5.72 -3.32
N TYR A 475 30.90 5.45 -2.59
CA TYR A 475 30.89 4.66 -1.35
C TYR A 475 30.55 3.18 -1.57
N ALA A 476 30.01 2.82 -2.74
CA ALA A 476 29.72 1.45 -3.17
C ALA A 476 29.92 1.32 -4.69
N PRO A 477 31.18 1.15 -5.17
CA PRO A 477 31.51 1.16 -6.60
C PRO A 477 30.80 0.09 -7.45
N GLU A 478 30.25 -0.94 -6.82
CA GLU A 478 29.46 -2.00 -7.46
C GLU A 478 28.07 -1.55 -7.92
N ILE A 479 27.57 -0.42 -7.40
CA ILE A 479 26.32 0.21 -7.82
C ILE A 479 26.57 1.54 -8.54
N PHE A 480 25.55 2.01 -9.24
CA PHE A 480 25.55 3.33 -9.89
C PHE A 480 24.96 4.38 -8.95
N ARG A 481 25.29 5.64 -9.21
CA ARG A 481 24.66 6.81 -8.57
C ARG A 481 23.24 6.98 -9.08
N PHE A 482 22.27 7.19 -8.19
CA PHE A 482 20.84 7.20 -8.55
C PHE A 482 20.28 8.57 -8.96
N PHE A 483 21.12 9.60 -9.03
CA PHE A 483 20.75 10.98 -9.38
C PHE A 483 21.92 11.67 -10.09
N ASP A 484 21.65 12.77 -10.79
CA ASP A 484 22.68 13.55 -11.49
C ASP A 484 23.39 14.55 -10.57
N ASP A 485 24.32 15.34 -11.13
CA ASP A 485 25.10 16.33 -10.36
C ASP A 485 24.27 17.51 -9.83
N ASN A 486 22.96 17.54 -10.06
CA ASN A 486 22.02 18.53 -9.54
C ASN A 486 20.93 17.90 -8.64
N GLY A 487 20.90 16.57 -8.49
CA GLY A 487 19.90 15.85 -7.68
C GLY A 487 18.67 15.35 -8.45
N LEU A 488 18.67 15.47 -9.78
CA LEU A 488 17.58 14.93 -10.61
C LEU A 488 17.71 13.41 -10.71
N ALA A 489 16.68 12.70 -10.25
CA ALA A 489 16.72 11.26 -10.08
C ALA A 489 16.78 10.52 -11.42
N TYR A 490 17.56 9.45 -11.46
CA TYR A 490 17.59 8.46 -12.54
C TYR A 490 16.59 7.33 -12.32
N VAL A 491 16.19 7.10 -11.07
CA VAL A 491 15.20 6.09 -10.68
C VAL A 491 14.23 6.75 -9.73
N HIS A 492 12.91 6.62 -9.93
CA HIS A 492 11.93 7.20 -9.01
C HIS A 492 11.58 6.22 -7.88
N SER A 493 10.71 6.64 -6.95
CA SER A 493 10.31 5.86 -5.77
C SER A 493 9.71 4.47 -6.06
N GLY A 494 9.13 4.27 -7.24
CA GLY A 494 8.59 3.00 -7.71
C GLY A 494 9.63 2.04 -8.30
N GLY A 495 10.86 2.52 -8.54
CA GLY A 495 11.99 1.71 -8.98
C GLY A 495 12.23 1.67 -10.50
N HIS A 496 11.40 2.31 -11.33
CA HIS A 496 11.65 2.40 -12.77
C HIS A 496 12.58 3.57 -13.14
N PHE A 497 13.16 3.49 -14.33
CA PHE A 497 14.00 4.56 -14.84
C PHE A 497 13.15 5.79 -15.19
N THR A 498 13.66 6.95 -14.83
CA THR A 498 13.08 8.23 -15.19
C THR A 498 13.48 8.64 -16.61
N PRO A 499 12.78 9.61 -17.23
CA PRO A 499 13.23 10.23 -18.47
C PRO A 499 14.66 10.79 -18.42
N ASN A 500 15.14 11.22 -17.24
CA ASN A 500 16.54 11.62 -17.07
C ASN A 500 17.50 10.43 -17.32
N ALA A 501 17.19 9.25 -16.76
CA ALA A 501 17.96 8.04 -17.00
C ALA A 501 17.88 7.54 -18.44
N TRP A 502 16.73 7.67 -19.09
CA TRP A 502 16.54 7.27 -20.48
C TRP A 502 17.54 7.93 -21.42
N SER A 503 17.93 9.19 -21.19
CA SER A 503 18.96 9.87 -22.00
C SER A 503 20.33 9.19 -21.94
N LYS A 504 20.66 8.55 -20.82
CA LYS A 504 21.91 7.80 -20.64
C LYS A 504 21.82 6.37 -21.19
N ILE A 505 20.62 5.80 -21.21
CA ILE A 505 20.37 4.44 -21.69
C ILE A 505 20.22 4.42 -23.22
N GLN A 506 19.61 5.45 -23.82
CA GLN A 506 19.31 5.53 -25.25
C GLN A 506 20.51 5.17 -26.16
N PRO A 507 21.74 5.66 -25.93
CA PRO A 507 22.90 5.32 -26.77
C PRO A 507 23.20 3.82 -26.84
N ILE A 508 22.87 3.05 -25.79
CA ILE A 508 23.07 1.60 -25.75
C ILE A 508 22.14 0.92 -26.77
N PHE A 509 20.87 1.34 -26.83
CA PHE A 509 19.91 0.79 -27.79
C PHE A 509 20.18 1.29 -29.21
N ASP A 510 20.67 2.53 -29.37
CA ASP A 510 21.12 3.02 -30.66
C ASP A 510 22.27 2.13 -31.21
N GLU A 511 23.28 1.83 -30.39
CA GLU A 511 24.38 0.94 -30.78
C GLU A 511 23.90 -0.48 -31.11
N ILE A 512 23.00 -1.05 -30.30
CA ILE A 512 22.45 -2.38 -30.54
C ILE A 512 21.65 -2.41 -31.84
N CYS A 513 20.75 -1.45 -32.05
CA CYS A 513 19.89 -1.38 -33.23
C CYS A 513 20.66 -0.99 -34.51
N ASP A 514 21.81 -0.33 -34.39
CA ASP A 514 22.70 -0.08 -35.54
C ASP A 514 23.38 -1.36 -36.04
N LYS A 515 23.66 -2.31 -35.12
CA LYS A 515 24.19 -3.65 -35.45
C LYS A 515 23.15 -4.60 -36.04
N ILE A 516 21.86 -4.29 -35.86
CA ILE A 516 20.71 -4.99 -36.46
C ILE A 516 20.52 -4.49 -37.90
#